data_AF-A0A959ZUJ1-F1
#
_entry.id   AF-A0A959ZUJ1-F1
#
_cell.length_a   1.000
_cell.length_b   1.000
_cell.length_c   1.000
_cell.angle_alpha   90.00
_cell.angle_beta   90.00
_cell.angle_gamma   90.00
#
_symmetry.space_group_name_H-M   'P 1'
#
loop_
_entity.id
_entity.type
_entity.pdbx_description
1 polymer ?
#
loop_
_entity_poly.entity_id
_entity_poly.type
_entity_poly.pdbx_seq_one_letter_code
_entity_poly.pdbx_strand_id
1 'polypeptide(L)' 'RQGMSEDAQDHYAVLEVAVHARIEVIEAAFVVLREAACRDNSPKGGRLLVELSRAHHVLSDPERRRVYDATRD' A
#
# COMPACT_ATOMS: atom_id res chain seq x y z
N ARG A 1 -20.71 -11.85 7.91
CA ARG A 1 -20.74 -10.48 8.47
C ARG A 1 -20.10 -10.50 9.85
N GLN A 2 -18.77 -10.31 9.92
CA GLN A 2 -17.99 -9.94 11.10
C GLN A 2 -16.82 -9.13 10.49
N GLY A 3 -16.80 -7.81 10.66
CA GLY A 3 -16.06 -7.16 11.75
C GLY A 3 -14.74 -6.61 11.20
N MET A 4 -14.81 -5.73 10.20
CA MET A 4 -13.62 -5.09 9.62
C MET A 4 -13.11 -4.08 10.63
N SER A 5 -11.98 -4.38 11.25
CA SER A 5 -11.20 -3.42 12.03
C SER A 5 -10.97 -2.16 11.19
N GLU A 6 -11.62 -1.06 11.57
CA GLU A 6 -11.08 0.27 11.31
C GLU A 6 -9.63 0.27 11.85
N ASP A 7 -8.65 0.73 11.06
CA ASP A 7 -7.20 0.85 11.38
C ASP A 7 -6.22 -0.31 11.10
N ALA A 8 -6.55 -1.28 10.24
CA ALA A 8 -5.52 -2.08 9.54
C ALA A 8 -5.57 -1.78 8.05
N GLN A 9 -5.00 -0.65 7.65
CA GLN A 9 -5.03 -0.20 6.26
C GLN A 9 -4.35 -1.25 5.36
N ASP A 10 -5.14 -1.90 4.51
CA ASP A 10 -4.70 -2.90 3.57
C ASP A 10 -3.65 -2.31 2.61
N HIS A 11 -2.42 -2.81 2.67
CA HIS A 11 -1.34 -2.32 1.82
C HIS A 11 -1.62 -2.51 0.31
N TYR A 12 -2.33 -3.57 -0.07
CA TYR A 12 -2.73 -3.80 -1.46
C TYR A 12 -3.79 -2.79 -1.90
N ALA A 13 -4.76 -2.49 -1.03
CA ALA A 13 -5.77 -1.46 -1.30
C ALA A 13 -5.15 -0.05 -1.37
N VAL A 14 -4.17 0.25 -0.51
CA VAL A 14 -3.44 1.53 -0.52
C VAL A 14 -2.68 1.75 -1.81
N LEU A 15 -2.06 0.69 -2.34
CA LEU A 15 -1.38 0.75 -3.64
C LEU A 15 -2.32 0.50 -4.83
N GLU A 16 -3.62 0.30 -4.59
CA GLU A 16 -4.62 0.00 -5.62
C GLU A 16 -4.24 -1.20 -6.51
N VAL A 17 -3.62 -2.23 -5.91
CA VAL A 17 -3.19 -3.45 -6.61
C VAL A 17 -3.89 -4.69 -6.07
N ALA A 18 -3.91 -5.76 -6.87
CA ALA A 18 -4.40 -7.05 -6.42
C ALA A 18 -3.42 -7.75 -5.44
N VAL A 19 -3.95 -8.59 -4.54
CA VAL A 19 -3.14 -9.38 -3.58
C VAL A 19 -2.10 -10.27 -4.26
N HIS A 20 -2.36 -10.73 -5.48
CA HIS A 20 -1.45 -11.55 -6.28
C HIS A 20 -0.60 -10.73 -7.27
N ALA A 21 -0.58 -9.39 -7.13
CA ALA A 21 0.21 -8.53 -8.01
C ALA A 21 1.70 -8.90 -7.96
N ARG A 22 2.34 -8.87 -9.13
CA ARG A 22 3.79 -9.02 -9.25
C ARG A 22 4.50 -7.81 -8.66
N ILE A 23 5.75 -7.99 -8.26
CA ILE A 23 6.57 -6.90 -7.71
C ILE A 23 6.68 -5.71 -8.68
N GLU A 24 6.80 -5.96 -9.98
CA GLU A 24 6.89 -4.88 -10.98
C GLU A 24 5.60 -4.04 -11.03
N VAL A 25 4.44 -4.66 -10.77
CA VAL A 25 3.15 -3.97 -10.71
C VAL A 25 3.03 -3.14 -9.44
N ILE A 26 3.50 -3.68 -8.31
CA ILE A 26 3.54 -2.99 -7.01
C ILE A 26 4.44 -1.73 -7.11
N GLU A 27 5.61 -1.86 -7.72
CA GLU A 27 6.55 -0.75 -7.93
C GLU A 27 5.95 0.31 -8.87
N ALA A 28 5.38 -0.11 -10.00
CA ALA A 28 4.77 0.80 -10.96
C ALA A 28 3.59 1.59 -10.33
N ALA A 29 2.73 0.90 -9.59
CA ALA A 29 1.60 1.52 -8.90
C ALA A 29 2.08 2.54 -7.85
N PHE A 30 3.08 2.17 -7.04
CA PHE A 30 3.67 3.10 -6.07
C PHE A 30 4.22 4.36 -6.74
N VAL A 31 4.94 4.24 -7.85
CA VAL A 31 5.50 5.41 -8.56
C VAL A 31 4.38 6.35 -9.02
N VAL A 32 3.34 5.81 -9.67
CA VAL A 32 2.22 6.61 -10.19
C VAL A 32 1.46 7.31 -9.06
N LEU A 33 1.10 6.56 -8.02
CA LEU A 33 0.34 7.10 -6.89
C LEU A 33 1.15 8.11 -6.08
N ARG A 34 2.45 7.85 -5.87
CA ARG A 34 3.35 8.79 -5.19
C ARG A 34 3.44 10.10 -5.95
N GLU A 35 3.58 10.07 -7.27
CA GLU A 35 3.61 11.30 -8.06
C GLU A 35 2.30 12.08 -8.01
N ALA A 36 1.16 11.39 -8.06
CA ALA A 36 -0.15 12.01 -7.91
C ALA A 36 -0.29 12.69 -6.53
N ALA A 37 0.12 11.99 -5.47
CA ALA A 37 0.09 12.51 -4.10
C ALA A 37 1.07 13.69 -3.90
N CYS A 38 2.25 13.66 -4.52
CA CYS A 38 3.21 14.78 -4.48
C CYS A 38 2.68 16.04 -5.19
N ARG A 39 1.83 15.88 -6.21
CA ARG A 39 1.19 17.01 -6.89
C ARG A 39 0.06 17.63 -6.05
N ASP A 40 -0.47 16.89 -5.06
CA ASP A 40 -1.43 17.40 -4.10
C ASP A 40 -0.73 18.04 -2.89
N ASN A 41 -0.66 19.38 -2.89
CA ASN A 41 -0.05 20.17 -1.80
C ASN A 41 -0.93 20.29 -0.54
N SER A 42 -2.07 19.60 -0.49
CA SER A 42 -2.92 19.59 0.70
C SER A 42 -2.36 18.66 1.80
N PRO A 43 -2.81 18.80 3.05
CA PRO A 43 -2.48 17.84 4.11
C PRO A 43 -2.89 16.40 3.79
N LYS A 44 -3.83 16.20 2.85
CA LYS A 44 -4.26 14.87 2.41
C LYS A 44 -3.19 14.21 1.53
N GLY A 45 -2.58 14.95 0.60
CA GLY A 45 -1.46 14.47 -0.21
C GLY A 45 -0.27 14.02 0.65
N GLY A 46 0.06 14.79 1.68
CA GLY A 46 1.10 14.42 2.65
C GLY A 46 0.80 13.12 3.42
N ARG A 47 -0.46 12.91 3.86
CA ARG A 47 -0.87 11.65 4.51
C ARG A 47 -0.81 10.48 3.55
N LEU A 48 -1.33 10.65 2.34
CA LEU A 48 -1.33 9.63 1.30
C LEU A 48 0.10 9.20 0.94
N LEU A 49 1.04 10.12 0.83
CA LEU A 49 2.47 9.80 0.61
C LEU A 49 3.04 8.88 1.69
N VAL A 50 2.69 9.13 2.96
CA VAL A 50 3.14 8.29 4.09
C VAL A 50 2.53 6.89 3.99
N GLU A 51 1.24 6.80 3.68
CA GLU A 51 0.52 5.53 3.54
C GLU A 51 1.08 4.70 2.36
N LEU A 52 1.24 5.32 1.20
CA LEU A 52 1.85 4.70 0.01
C LEU A 52 3.26 4.19 0.30
N SER A 53 4.08 4.99 1.00
CA SER A 53 5.46 4.60 1.34
C SER A 53 5.48 3.40 2.30
N ARG A 54 4.58 3.37 3.29
CA ARG A 54 4.46 2.24 4.21
C ARG A 54 4.01 0.97 3.48
N ALA A 55 2.99 1.08 2.64
CA ALA A 55 2.48 -0.05 1.87
C ALA A 55 3.54 -0.62 0.92
N HIS A 56 4.24 0.25 0.19
CA HIS A 56 5.33 -0.16 -0.69
C HIS A 56 6.48 -0.82 0.10
N HIS A 57 6.89 -0.27 1.24
CA HIS A 57 7.96 -0.84 2.06
C HIS A 57 7.70 -2.29 2.54
N VAL A 58 6.44 -2.66 2.71
CA VAL A 58 6.03 -4.02 3.07
C VAL A 58 5.90 -4.90 1.83
N LEU A 59 5.24 -4.41 0.77
CA LEU A 59 4.90 -5.21 -0.41
C LEU A 59 6.04 -5.39 -1.43
N SER A 60 7.02 -4.48 -1.44
CA SER A 60 8.18 -4.55 -2.35
C SER A 60 9.23 -5.57 -1.89
N ASP A 61 9.19 -6.01 -0.64
CA ASP A 61 10.09 -7.02 -0.09
C ASP A 61 9.35 -8.37 0.02
N PRO A 62 9.81 -9.43 -0.67
CA PRO A 62 9.12 -10.72 -0.67
C PRO A 62 8.96 -11.35 0.72
N GLU A 63 9.95 -11.20 1.60
CA GLU A 63 9.92 -11.76 2.95
C GLU A 63 8.93 -10.99 3.82
N ARG A 64 8.96 -9.65 3.76
CA ARG A 64 7.99 -8.81 4.50
C ARG A 64 6.57 -8.99 4.00
N ARG A 65 6.40 -9.09 2.69
CA ARG A 65 5.10 -9.39 2.08
C ARG A 65 4.56 -10.72 2.57
N ARG A 66 5.40 -11.76 2.60
CA ARG A 66 5.01 -13.08 3.12
C ARG A 66 4.61 -13.04 4.59
N VAL A 67 5.36 -12.32 5.43
CA VAL A 67 5.00 -12.14 6.85
C VAL A 67 3.68 -11.38 6.98
N TYR A 68 3.51 -10.30 6.22
CA TYR A 68 2.27 -9.53 6.19
C TYR A 68 1.07 -10.39 5.77
N ASP A 69 1.21 -11.13 4.68
CA ASP A 69 0.18 -12.04 4.17
C ASP A 69 -0.17 -13.11 5.22
N ALA A 70 0.81 -13.65 5.94
CA ALA A 70 0.60 -14.64 7.01
C ALA A 70 -0.07 -14.08 8.27
N THR A 71 0.06 -12.78 8.55
CA THR A 71 -0.62 -12.11 9.68
C THR A 71 -2.05 -11.66 9.35
N ARG A 72 -2.48 -11.87 8.11
CA ARG A 72 -3.74 -11.37 7.58
C ARG A 72 -4.88 -12.39 7.59
N ASP A 73 -4.56 -13.65 7.84
CA ASP A 73 -5.49 -14.77 8.10
C ASP A 73 -5.88 -14.83 9.58
#